data_AF-A0A956C6D6-F1
#
_entry.id   AF-A0A956C6D6-F1
#
_cell.length_a   1.000
_cell.length_b   1.000
_cell.length_c   1.000
_cell.angle_alpha   90.00
_cell.angle_beta   90.00
_cell.angle_gamma   90.00
#
_symmetry.space_group_name_H-M   'P 1'
#
loop_
_entity.id
_entity.type
_entity.pdbx_description
1 polymer ?
#
loop_
_entity_poly.entity_id
_entity_poly.type
_entity_poly.pdbx_seq_one_letter_code
_entity_poly.pdbx_strand_id
1 'polypeptide(L)'
;MNPYPYGPQPGFSPYAPPAPPYPQQAAGAFYRDVGASAPLAPLGSGARMVHVVASAIGTLGFFGAVGCITAAIIVDPDRPDETLMVAGGIGIAVAVLLAYVQIFAGLFWLYRAWQWLPMEQRYTKHWKSMITPGQAAWMMLIPYFHYYWMFVVNCGLCDALDRMRVQYPTRTILQAPKQLAIGACIAQLVIPVPVGAIMWSLFMRRVERMTAEMSGA
;
A
#
# COMPACT_ATOMS: atom_id res chain seq x y z
N MET A 1 36.70 39.28 -45.02
CA MET A 1 35.47 39.43 -45.82
C MET A 1 35.07 38.05 -46.28
N ASN A 2 34.03 37.47 -45.66
CA ASN A 2 33.56 36.13 -45.98
C ASN A 2 32.26 36.28 -46.81
N PRO A 3 32.25 35.92 -48.10
CA PRO A 3 31.05 35.92 -48.91
C PRO A 3 30.32 34.57 -48.74
N TYR A 4 29.01 34.54 -49.06
CA TYR A 4 28.11 33.38 -49.11
C TYR A 4 27.27 33.08 -47.85
N PRO A 5 26.07 32.50 -48.03
CA PRO A 5 24.91 33.14 -48.65
C PRO A 5 23.63 32.86 -47.85
N TYR A 6 22.56 33.61 -48.12
CA TYR A 6 21.23 33.31 -47.60
C TYR A 6 20.78 31.90 -48.02
N GLY A 7 20.61 31.01 -47.04
CA GLY A 7 19.92 29.73 -47.24
C GLY A 7 18.41 29.94 -47.43
N PRO A 8 17.71 29.01 -48.09
CA PRO A 8 16.28 29.12 -48.34
C PRO A 8 15.49 29.11 -47.02
N GLN A 9 14.65 30.13 -46.83
CA GLN A 9 13.69 30.16 -45.73
C GLN A 9 12.65 29.04 -45.91
N PRO A 10 12.37 28.24 -44.86
CA PRO A 10 11.32 27.23 -44.91
C PRO A 10 9.97 27.87 -45.22
N GLY A 11 9.28 27.34 -46.24
CA GLY A 11 8.00 27.83 -46.70
C GLY A 11 6.97 27.90 -45.57
N PHE A 12 6.34 29.06 -45.45
CA PHE A 12 5.23 29.31 -44.54
C PHE A 12 4.02 28.50 -45.02
N SER A 13 3.71 27.39 -44.37
CA SER A 13 2.51 26.60 -44.67
C SER A 13 1.31 27.20 -43.90
N PRO A 14 0.30 27.79 -44.57
CA PRO A 14 -0.82 28.47 -43.90
C PRO A 14 -1.76 27.53 -43.13
N TYR A 15 -1.56 26.22 -43.24
CA TYR A 15 -2.41 25.18 -42.66
C TYR A 15 -1.74 24.39 -41.53
N ALA A 16 -0.64 24.89 -40.97
CA ALA A 16 -0.03 24.25 -39.81
C ALA A 16 -0.98 24.38 -38.60
N PRO A 17 -1.38 23.26 -37.95
CA PRO A 17 -2.22 23.33 -36.76
C PRO A 17 -1.50 24.09 -35.64
N PRO A 18 -2.23 24.84 -34.79
CA PRO A 18 -1.64 25.61 -33.71
C PRO A 18 -0.80 24.70 -32.81
N ALA A 19 0.44 25.11 -32.57
CA ALA A 19 1.36 24.39 -31.70
C ALA A 19 0.72 24.24 -30.31
N PRO A 20 0.78 23.03 -29.69
CA PRO A 20 0.20 22.82 -28.38
C PRO A 20 0.85 23.77 -27.35
N PRO A 21 0.07 24.36 -26.42
CA PRO A 21 0.54 25.40 -25.50
C PRO A 21 1.53 24.94 -24.44
N TYR A 22 1.94 23.66 -24.45
CA TYR A 22 2.94 23.11 -23.55
C TYR A 22 3.92 22.25 -24.33
N PRO A 23 5.23 22.34 -24.06
CA PRO A 23 6.16 21.36 -24.56
C PRO A 23 5.71 20.00 -24.01
N GLN A 24 5.23 19.12 -24.90
CA GLN A 24 5.21 17.70 -24.65
C GLN A 24 6.67 17.27 -24.54
N GLN A 25 7.28 17.52 -23.37
CA GLN A 25 8.53 16.89 -23.00
C GLN A 25 8.36 15.40 -23.28
N ALA A 26 9.39 14.82 -23.89
CA ALA A 26 9.44 13.51 -24.48
C ALA A 26 9.31 12.35 -23.46
N ALA A 27 8.29 12.40 -22.60
CA ALA A 27 7.86 11.31 -21.74
C ALA A 27 7.31 10.13 -22.55
N GLY A 28 7.11 10.28 -23.87
CA GLY A 28 6.69 9.17 -24.74
C GLY A 28 7.83 8.31 -25.29
N ALA A 29 9.08 8.81 -25.33
CA ALA A 29 10.19 8.10 -25.98
C ALA A 29 10.88 7.09 -25.07
N PHE A 30 10.84 7.27 -23.74
CA PHE A 30 11.42 6.32 -22.78
C PHE A 30 10.52 5.10 -22.47
N TYR A 31 9.27 5.11 -22.93
CA TYR A 31 8.25 4.11 -22.56
C TYR A 31 7.85 3.17 -23.72
N ARG A 32 8.48 3.29 -24.89
CA ARG A 32 8.09 2.51 -26.07
C ARG A 32 8.74 1.13 -26.16
N ASP A 33 9.82 0.88 -25.40
CA ASP A 33 10.59 -0.37 -25.46
C ASP A 33 10.62 -1.20 -24.17
N VAL A 34 9.94 -0.76 -23.10
CA VAL A 34 9.72 -1.63 -21.94
C VAL A 34 8.51 -2.50 -22.26
N GLY A 35 8.76 -3.56 -23.03
CA GLY A 35 7.76 -4.58 -23.32
C GLY A 35 7.02 -4.95 -22.03
N ALA A 36 5.68 -4.97 -22.12
CA ALA A 36 4.76 -5.28 -21.04
C ALA A 36 5.31 -6.44 -20.22
N SER A 37 6.01 -6.10 -19.14
CA SER A 37 6.70 -7.08 -18.33
C SER A 37 5.58 -7.85 -17.65
N ALA A 38 5.46 -9.13 -17.98
CA ALA A 38 4.40 -10.00 -17.47
C ALA A 38 4.27 -9.82 -15.95
N PRO A 39 3.04 -9.91 -15.39
CA PRO A 39 2.82 -9.75 -13.97
C PRO A 39 3.79 -10.65 -13.18
N LEU A 40 4.53 -10.04 -12.24
CA LEU A 40 5.58 -10.72 -11.49
C LEU A 40 5.00 -11.90 -10.67
N ALA A 41 5.88 -12.78 -10.20
CA ALA A 41 5.52 -13.94 -9.38
C ALA A 41 4.50 -13.58 -8.26
N PRO A 42 3.57 -14.51 -7.92
CA PRO A 42 2.47 -14.24 -7.00
C PRO A 42 2.95 -13.66 -5.66
N LEU A 43 2.11 -12.80 -5.09
CA LEU A 43 2.28 -12.31 -3.73
C LEU A 43 2.39 -13.49 -2.77
N GLY A 44 3.60 -13.70 -2.21
CA GLY A 44 3.90 -14.84 -1.34
C GLY A 44 3.08 -14.81 -0.04
N SER A 45 2.59 -15.97 0.38
CA SER A 45 1.69 -16.13 1.54
C SER A 45 2.32 -15.88 2.91
N GLY A 46 3.66 -15.84 3.00
CA GLY A 46 4.40 -15.74 4.26
C GLY A 46 4.13 -14.45 5.02
N ALA A 47 4.22 -13.29 4.34
CA ALA A 47 4.02 -11.98 4.97
C ALA A 47 2.60 -11.82 5.54
N ARG A 48 1.61 -12.32 4.80
CA ARG A 48 0.21 -12.38 5.25
C ARG A 48 0.06 -13.20 6.52
N MET A 49 0.60 -14.41 6.54
CA MET A 49 0.47 -15.30 7.69
C MET A 49 1.11 -14.68 8.94
N VAL A 50 2.32 -14.14 8.80
CA VAL A 50 3.01 -13.44 9.89
C VAL A 50 2.19 -12.25 10.39
N HIS A 51 1.66 -11.41 9.49
CA HIS A 51 0.83 -10.26 9.86
C HIS A 51 -0.43 -10.69 10.65
N VAL A 52 -1.17 -11.68 10.15
CA VAL A 52 -2.41 -12.14 10.78
C VAL A 52 -2.14 -12.81 12.13
N VAL A 53 -1.13 -13.69 12.21
CA VAL A 53 -0.78 -14.39 13.46
C VAL A 53 -0.24 -13.41 14.50
N ALA A 54 0.67 -12.50 14.12
CA ALA A 54 1.19 -11.49 15.03
C ALA A 54 0.08 -10.56 15.54
N SER A 55 -0.87 -10.16 14.68
CA SER A 55 -2.01 -9.35 15.08
C SER A 55 -2.94 -10.10 16.05
N ALA A 56 -3.25 -11.36 15.78
CA ALA A 56 -4.11 -12.17 16.64
C ALA A 56 -3.47 -12.41 18.02
N ILE A 57 -2.22 -12.89 18.06
CA ILE A 57 -1.51 -13.16 19.32
C ILE A 57 -1.25 -11.86 20.07
N GLY A 58 -0.83 -10.79 19.39
CA GLY A 58 -0.58 -9.48 20.00
C GLY A 58 -1.84 -8.88 20.61
N THR A 59 -2.99 -8.97 19.92
CA THR A 59 -4.28 -8.47 20.43
C THR A 59 -4.71 -9.26 21.67
N LEU A 60 -4.72 -10.60 21.59
CA LEU A 60 -5.10 -11.45 22.73
C LEU A 60 -4.16 -11.27 23.91
N GLY A 61 -2.85 -11.19 23.65
CA GLY A 61 -1.83 -10.95 24.65
C GLY A 61 -2.00 -9.59 25.34
N PHE A 62 -2.31 -8.53 24.58
CA PHE A 62 -2.58 -7.20 25.14
C PHE A 62 -3.78 -7.22 26.08
N PHE A 63 -4.93 -7.75 25.65
CA PHE A 63 -6.13 -7.79 26.49
C PHE A 63 -5.96 -8.71 27.70
N GLY A 64 -5.27 -9.84 27.55
CA GLY A 64 -4.91 -10.71 28.67
C GLY A 64 -4.02 -10.00 29.69
N ALA A 65 -3.01 -9.27 29.21
CA ALA A 65 -2.09 -8.52 30.05
C ALA A 65 -2.78 -7.38 30.82
N VAL A 66 -3.64 -6.61 30.15
CA VAL A 66 -4.49 -5.60 30.80
C VAL A 66 -5.39 -6.27 31.83
N GLY A 67 -6.01 -7.40 31.49
CA GLY A 67 -6.83 -8.19 32.43
C GLY A 67 -6.09 -8.61 33.69
N CYS A 68 -4.83 -9.07 33.58
CA CYS A 68 -3.99 -9.40 34.73
C CYS A 68 -3.74 -8.19 35.64
N ILE A 69 -3.38 -7.04 35.05
CA ILE A 69 -3.14 -5.80 35.82
C ILE A 69 -4.43 -5.34 36.51
N THR A 70 -5.54 -5.35 35.77
CA THR A 70 -6.85 -4.99 36.32
C THR A 70 -7.25 -5.93 37.47
N ALA A 71 -7.05 -7.24 37.32
CA ALA A 71 -7.30 -8.21 38.38
C ALA A 71 -6.42 -7.96 39.61
N ALA A 72 -5.13 -7.67 39.40
CA ALA A 72 -4.20 -7.36 40.49
C ALA A 72 -4.68 -6.18 41.36
N ILE A 73 -5.24 -5.15 40.72
CA ILE A 73 -5.71 -3.92 41.38
C ILE A 73 -7.10 -4.11 42.03
N ILE A 74 -8.01 -4.84 41.38
CA ILE A 74 -9.40 -4.98 41.86
C ILE A 74 -9.50 -5.94 43.05
N VAL A 75 -8.65 -6.98 43.13
CA VAL A 75 -8.72 -7.99 44.20
C VAL A 75 -8.33 -7.41 45.56
N ASP A 76 -7.25 -6.62 45.62
CA ASP A 76 -6.84 -5.90 46.82
C ASP A 76 -6.23 -4.55 46.41
N PRO A 77 -7.02 -3.45 46.44
CA PRO A 77 -6.56 -2.13 46.03
C PRO A 77 -5.42 -1.56 46.88
N ASP A 78 -5.33 -1.96 48.15
CA ASP A 78 -4.33 -1.46 49.08
C ASP A 78 -3.00 -2.23 48.93
N ARG A 79 -3.06 -3.46 48.45
CA ARG A 79 -1.89 -4.33 48.20
C ARG A 79 -2.05 -5.13 46.90
N PRO A 80 -1.83 -4.50 45.75
CA PRO A 80 -1.96 -5.18 44.46
C PRO A 80 -1.05 -6.41 44.37
N ASP A 81 -1.53 -7.49 43.74
CA ASP A 81 -0.74 -8.70 43.52
C ASP A 81 0.44 -8.41 42.57
N GLU A 82 1.65 -8.35 43.13
CA GLU A 82 2.89 -8.08 42.40
C GLU A 82 3.12 -9.08 41.26
N THR A 83 2.72 -10.34 41.42
CA THR A 83 2.91 -11.37 40.40
C THR A 83 2.05 -11.09 39.18
N LEU A 84 0.78 -10.75 39.40
CA LEU A 84 -0.15 -10.39 38.32
C LEU A 84 0.26 -9.07 37.64
N MET A 85 0.77 -8.11 38.41
CA MET A 85 1.31 -6.86 37.85
C MET A 85 2.53 -7.11 36.95
N VAL A 86 3.49 -7.91 37.40
CA VAL A 86 4.70 -8.26 36.63
C VAL A 86 4.33 -9.07 35.39
N ALA A 87 3.47 -10.08 35.53
CA ALA A 87 3.01 -10.88 34.40
C ALA A 87 2.27 -10.02 33.36
N GLY A 88 1.43 -9.09 33.81
CA GLY A 88 0.77 -8.11 32.95
C GLY A 88 1.77 -7.16 32.27
N GLY A 89 2.77 -6.66 32.98
CA GLY A 89 3.84 -5.83 32.41
C GLY A 89 4.61 -6.55 31.30
N ILE A 90 5.01 -7.80 31.53
CA ILE A 90 5.66 -8.66 30.53
C ILE A 90 4.72 -8.89 29.34
N GLY A 91 3.45 -9.18 29.60
CA GLY A 91 2.44 -9.38 28.55
C GLY A 91 2.28 -8.16 27.65
N ILE A 92 2.24 -6.95 28.22
CA ILE A 92 2.20 -5.69 27.44
C ILE A 92 3.47 -5.55 26.60
N ALA A 93 4.66 -5.79 27.17
CA ALA A 93 5.92 -5.69 26.44
C ALA A 93 5.97 -6.64 25.23
N VAL A 94 5.55 -7.89 25.41
CA VAL A 94 5.44 -8.88 24.32
C VAL A 94 4.41 -8.44 23.27
N ALA A 95 3.25 -7.94 23.69
CA ALA A 95 2.22 -7.46 22.77
C ALA A 95 2.72 -6.27 21.92
N VAL A 96 3.48 -5.35 22.50
CA VAL A 96 4.12 -4.23 21.78
C VAL A 96 5.14 -4.74 20.76
N LEU A 97 5.98 -5.71 21.11
CA LEU A 97 6.91 -6.32 20.17
C LEU A 97 6.20 -7.00 18.99
N LEU A 98 5.10 -7.72 19.27
CA LEU A 98 4.28 -8.34 18.23
C LEU A 98 3.59 -7.30 17.34
N ALA A 99 3.19 -6.14 17.89
CA ALA A 99 2.66 -5.04 17.10
C ALA A 99 3.70 -4.50 16.10
N TYR A 100 4.97 -4.38 16.49
CA TYR A 100 6.05 -4.03 15.54
C TYR A 100 6.22 -5.09 14.45
N VAL A 101 6.25 -6.37 14.82
CA VAL A 101 6.31 -7.48 13.84
C VAL A 101 5.15 -7.41 12.86
N GLN A 102 3.93 -7.16 13.36
CA GLN A 102 2.74 -6.97 12.53
C GLN A 102 2.91 -5.79 11.55
N ILE A 103 3.41 -4.64 12.02
CA ILE A 103 3.63 -3.45 11.19
C ILE A 103 4.64 -3.76 10.08
N PHE A 104 5.80 -4.34 10.41
CA PHE A 104 6.81 -4.69 9.40
C PHE A 104 6.31 -5.72 8.39
N ALA A 105 5.58 -6.74 8.84
CA ALA A 105 4.94 -7.71 7.95
C ALA A 105 3.92 -7.05 7.02
N GLY A 106 3.13 -6.08 7.52
CA GLY A 106 2.17 -5.31 6.73
C GLY A 106 2.86 -4.42 5.69
N LEU A 107 3.92 -3.70 6.08
CA LEU A 107 4.72 -2.88 5.18
C LEU A 107 5.39 -3.71 4.08
N PHE A 108 5.95 -4.86 4.44
CA PHE A 108 6.54 -5.77 3.47
C PHE A 108 5.49 -6.34 2.51
N TRP A 109 4.29 -6.67 3.01
CA TRP A 109 3.18 -7.13 2.18
C TRP A 109 2.70 -6.05 1.20
N LEU A 110 2.59 -4.80 1.66
CA LEU A 110 2.28 -3.65 0.81
C LEU A 110 3.39 -3.41 -0.24
N TYR A 111 4.66 -3.46 0.18
CA TYR A 111 5.80 -3.36 -0.73
C TYR A 111 5.71 -4.39 -1.85
N ARG A 112 5.46 -5.66 -1.51
CA ARG A 112 5.32 -6.74 -2.48
C ARG A 112 4.14 -6.51 -3.44
N ALA A 113 3.03 -5.97 -2.95
CA ALA A 113 1.87 -5.66 -3.79
C ALA A 113 2.17 -4.56 -4.79
N TRP A 114 2.88 -3.51 -4.37
CA TRP A 114 3.32 -2.46 -5.27
C TRP A 114 4.44 -2.90 -6.22
N GLN A 115 5.32 -3.79 -5.77
CA GLN A 115 6.38 -4.37 -6.60
C GLN A 115 5.78 -5.15 -7.77
N TRP A 116 4.68 -5.88 -7.53
CA TRP A 116 3.98 -6.66 -8.55
C TRP A 116 3.41 -5.81 -9.69
N LEU A 117 3.01 -4.56 -9.43
CA LEU A 117 2.52 -3.65 -10.46
C LEU A 117 3.63 -3.30 -11.47
N PRO A 118 3.38 -3.36 -12.79
CA PRO A 118 4.30 -2.82 -13.79
C PRO A 118 4.39 -1.29 -13.64
N MET A 119 5.53 -0.71 -14.02
CA MET A 119 5.87 0.69 -13.70
C MET A 119 4.85 1.69 -14.25
N GLU A 120 4.30 1.42 -15.43
CA GLU A 120 3.33 2.24 -16.15
C GLU A 120 2.00 2.34 -15.38
N GLN A 121 1.67 1.32 -14.58
CA GLN A 121 0.44 1.25 -13.82
C GLN A 121 0.57 1.86 -12.42
N ARG A 122 1.77 2.27 -12.00
CA ARG A 122 2.02 2.85 -10.66
C ARG A 122 1.69 4.35 -10.54
N TYR A 123 1.25 4.99 -11.62
CA TYR A 123 0.75 6.36 -11.55
C TYR A 123 -0.57 6.42 -10.79
N THR A 124 -0.73 7.36 -9.85
CA THR A 124 -2.00 7.51 -9.09
C THR A 124 -2.56 8.93 -9.23
N LYS A 125 -3.89 9.04 -9.28
CA LYS A 125 -4.59 10.33 -9.41
C LYS A 125 -4.37 11.26 -8.21
N HIS A 126 -4.31 10.68 -7.01
CA HIS A 126 -4.20 11.45 -5.76
C HIS A 126 -2.78 11.97 -5.51
N TRP A 127 -1.73 11.23 -5.91
CA TRP A 127 -0.35 11.68 -5.79
C TRP A 127 0.13 12.50 -7.00
N LYS A 128 -0.53 12.35 -8.16
CA LYS A 128 -0.16 12.95 -9.46
C LYS A 128 1.24 12.57 -9.94
N SER A 129 1.81 11.50 -9.41
CA SER A 129 3.12 10.98 -9.79
C SER A 129 3.14 9.45 -9.65
N MET A 130 4.20 8.83 -10.17
CA MET A 130 4.45 7.40 -10.00
C MET A 130 4.91 7.10 -8.58
N ILE A 131 4.35 6.04 -7.99
CA ILE A 131 4.74 5.58 -6.65
C ILE A 131 5.64 4.36 -6.81
N THR A 132 6.86 4.42 -6.29
CA THR A 132 7.73 3.25 -6.26
C THR A 132 7.33 2.31 -5.10
N PRO A 133 7.63 1.00 -5.16
CA PRO A 133 7.29 0.07 -4.07
C PRO A 133 7.94 0.47 -2.74
N GLY A 134 9.20 0.92 -2.79
CA GLY A 134 9.90 1.45 -1.62
C GLY A 134 9.22 2.69 -1.06
N GLN A 135 8.80 3.62 -1.92
CA GLN A 135 8.05 4.80 -1.51
C GLN A 135 6.70 4.45 -0.89
N ALA A 136 5.97 3.49 -1.46
CA ALA A 136 4.69 3.02 -0.94
C ALA A 136 4.80 2.53 0.51
N ALA A 137 5.85 1.77 0.83
CA ALA A 137 6.09 1.25 2.17
C ALA A 137 6.76 2.28 3.10
N TRP A 138 7.85 2.91 2.69
CA TRP A 138 8.66 3.76 3.58
C TRP A 138 7.93 5.03 4.03
N MET A 139 7.14 5.67 3.16
CA MET A 139 6.40 6.87 3.54
C MET A 139 5.28 6.61 4.56
N MET A 140 4.88 5.34 4.78
CA MET A 140 3.98 4.96 5.88
C MET A 140 4.64 5.09 7.27
N LEU A 141 5.97 5.18 7.34
CA LEU A 141 6.69 5.36 8.60
C LEU A 141 6.80 6.82 9.02
N ILE A 142 6.40 7.77 8.15
CA ILE A 142 6.46 9.19 8.46
C ILE A 142 5.28 9.54 9.37
N PRO A 143 5.52 10.00 10.62
CA PRO A 143 4.44 10.35 11.54
C PRO A 143 3.51 11.41 10.95
N TYR A 144 2.22 11.30 11.24
CA TYR A 144 1.11 12.13 10.72
C TYR A 144 0.89 12.05 9.19
N PHE A 145 1.95 12.09 8.38
CA PHE A 145 1.86 11.93 6.93
C PHE A 145 1.30 10.55 6.55
N HIS A 146 1.61 9.52 7.32
CA HIS A 146 1.12 8.17 7.08
C HIS A 146 -0.42 8.07 7.00
N TYR A 147 -1.16 8.92 7.73
CA TYR A 147 -2.62 8.92 7.69
C TYR A 147 -3.14 9.27 6.30
N TYR A 148 -2.62 10.35 5.69
CA TYR A 148 -2.90 10.71 4.31
C TYR A 148 -2.37 9.66 3.34
N TRP A 149 -1.12 9.25 3.54
CA TRP A 149 -0.42 8.33 2.65
C TRP A 149 -1.13 6.99 2.51
N MET A 150 -1.67 6.45 3.61
CA MET A 150 -2.44 5.20 3.62
C MET A 150 -3.61 5.21 2.64
N PHE A 151 -4.36 6.33 2.54
CA PHE A 151 -5.41 6.45 1.52
C PHE A 151 -4.84 6.47 0.12
N VAL A 152 -3.77 7.25 -0.10
CA VAL A 152 -3.11 7.37 -1.41
C VAL A 152 -2.64 6.01 -1.91
N VAL A 153 -1.93 5.23 -1.08
CA VAL A 153 -1.40 3.93 -1.50
C VAL A 153 -2.49 2.87 -1.65
N ASN A 154 -3.45 2.79 -0.74
CA ASN A 154 -4.49 1.75 -0.82
C ASN A 154 -5.47 2.02 -1.97
N CYS A 155 -5.89 3.29 -2.16
CA CYS A 155 -6.74 3.66 -3.30
C CYS A 155 -5.98 3.62 -4.63
N GLY A 156 -4.72 4.06 -4.63
CA GLY A 156 -3.85 3.99 -5.80
C GLY A 156 -3.62 2.57 -6.30
N LEU A 157 -3.45 1.63 -5.38
CA LEU A 157 -3.37 0.20 -5.68
C LEU A 157 -4.66 -0.32 -6.33
N CYS A 158 -5.83 0.09 -5.82
CA CYS A 158 -7.12 -0.25 -6.45
C CYS A 158 -7.24 0.31 -7.87
N ASP A 159 -6.89 1.59 -8.07
CA ASP A 159 -6.94 2.25 -9.37
C ASP A 159 -5.95 1.61 -10.38
N ALA A 160 -4.81 1.09 -9.91
CA ALA A 160 -3.88 0.32 -10.74
C ALA A 160 -4.46 -1.04 -11.15
N LEU A 161 -5.02 -1.79 -10.19
CA LEU A 161 -5.69 -3.08 -10.46
C LEU A 161 -6.86 -2.93 -11.44
N ASP A 162 -7.66 -1.88 -11.29
CA ASP A 162 -8.78 -1.60 -12.19
C ASP A 162 -8.35 -1.21 -13.61
N ARG A 163 -7.13 -0.69 -13.80
CA ARG A 163 -6.56 -0.49 -15.14
C ARG A 163 -6.01 -1.78 -15.72
N MET A 164 -5.27 -2.54 -14.92
CA MET A 164 -4.69 -3.80 -15.37
C MET A 164 -5.74 -4.85 -15.71
N ARG A 165 -6.90 -4.88 -15.05
CA ARG A 165 -7.98 -5.82 -15.41
C ARG A 165 -8.46 -5.69 -16.85
N VAL A 166 -8.27 -4.51 -17.47
CA VAL A 166 -8.61 -4.29 -18.88
C VAL A 166 -7.61 -4.99 -19.80
N GLN A 167 -6.35 -5.08 -19.37
CA GLN A 167 -5.26 -5.75 -20.11
C GLN A 167 -5.18 -7.25 -19.79
N TYR A 168 -5.51 -7.63 -18.56
CA TYR A 168 -5.49 -8.99 -18.03
C TYR A 168 -6.86 -9.35 -17.46
N PRO A 169 -7.79 -9.83 -18.31
CA PRO A 169 -9.14 -10.15 -17.87
C PRO A 169 -9.14 -11.24 -16.80
N THR A 170 -9.76 -10.95 -15.66
CA THR A 170 -9.94 -11.93 -14.59
C THR A 170 -11.20 -12.76 -14.84
N ARG A 171 -11.17 -14.05 -14.47
CA ARG A 171 -12.36 -14.93 -14.56
C ARG A 171 -13.51 -14.41 -13.73
N THR A 172 -13.20 -13.79 -12.60
CA THR A 172 -14.21 -13.17 -11.75
C THR A 172 -14.31 -11.69 -12.11
N ILE A 173 -15.54 -11.19 -12.34
CA ILE A 173 -15.82 -9.75 -12.50
C ILE A 173 -15.77 -9.08 -11.11
N LEU A 174 -14.65 -9.23 -10.40
CA LEU A 174 -14.42 -8.57 -9.13
C LEU A 174 -13.81 -7.21 -9.45
N GLN A 175 -14.59 -6.14 -9.25
CA GLN A 175 -14.04 -4.79 -9.25
C GLN A 175 -13.01 -4.66 -8.12
N ALA A 176 -12.00 -3.80 -8.31
CA ALA A 176 -11.02 -3.54 -7.26
C ALA A 176 -11.75 -3.08 -5.98
N PRO A 177 -11.36 -3.58 -4.80
CA PRO A 177 -12.12 -3.40 -3.56
C PRO A 177 -11.91 -2.01 -2.93
N LYS A 178 -12.18 -0.93 -3.68
CA LYS A 178 -11.91 0.46 -3.27
C LYS A 178 -12.66 0.89 -2.01
N GLN A 179 -13.92 0.47 -1.87
CA GLN A 179 -14.70 0.74 -0.65
C GLN A 179 -14.09 0.04 0.57
N LEU A 180 -13.61 -1.19 0.41
CA LEU A 180 -12.94 -1.92 1.49
C LEU A 180 -11.60 -1.28 1.85
N ALA A 181 -10.85 -0.78 0.85
CA ALA A 181 -9.63 -0.02 1.07
C ALA A 181 -9.88 1.25 1.91
N ILE A 182 -10.87 2.06 1.52
CA ILE A 182 -11.26 3.27 2.25
C ILE A 182 -11.77 2.91 3.65
N GLY A 183 -12.63 1.90 3.76
CA GLY A 183 -13.14 1.41 5.03
C GLY A 183 -12.03 0.93 5.96
N ALA A 184 -11.04 0.21 5.44
CA ALA A 184 -9.86 -0.22 6.20
C ALA A 184 -9.04 0.99 6.68
N CYS A 185 -8.84 2.00 5.83
CA CYS A 185 -8.17 3.24 6.22
C CYS A 185 -8.90 3.96 7.36
N ILE A 186 -10.23 4.12 7.26
CA ILE A 186 -11.05 4.75 8.30
C ILE A 186 -11.01 3.92 9.59
N ALA A 187 -11.19 2.60 9.50
CA ALA A 187 -11.13 1.71 10.65
C ALA A 187 -9.78 1.79 11.36
N GLN A 188 -8.68 1.90 10.60
CA GLN A 188 -7.35 2.04 11.18
C GLN A 188 -7.12 3.40 11.86
N LEU A 189 -7.87 4.45 11.51
CA LEU A 189 -7.86 5.74 12.22
C LEU A 189 -8.68 5.71 13.51
N VAL A 190 -9.84 5.04 13.50
CA VAL A 190 -10.78 5.06 14.64
C VAL A 190 -10.46 3.96 15.66
N ILE A 191 -10.22 2.73 15.18
CA ILE A 191 -9.93 1.55 16.00
C ILE A 191 -8.79 0.75 15.34
N PRO A 192 -7.52 1.17 15.52
CA PRO A 192 -6.37 0.58 14.83
C PRO A 192 -6.25 -0.93 15.02
N VAL A 193 -6.48 -1.40 16.26
CA VAL A 193 -6.41 -2.80 16.65
C VAL A 193 -7.68 -3.17 17.42
N PRO A 194 -8.35 -4.30 17.10
CA PRO A 194 -8.07 -5.23 15.99
C PRO A 194 -8.76 -4.86 14.68
N VAL A 195 -9.75 -3.95 14.70
CA VAL A 195 -10.68 -3.74 13.58
C VAL A 195 -9.96 -3.25 12.32
N GLY A 196 -9.11 -2.23 12.45
CA GLY A 196 -8.30 -1.72 11.34
C GLY A 196 -7.42 -2.79 10.70
N ALA A 197 -6.68 -3.55 11.51
CA ALA A 197 -5.82 -4.64 11.06
C ALA A 197 -6.59 -5.75 10.31
N ILE A 198 -7.77 -6.13 10.79
CA ILE A 198 -8.62 -7.14 10.15
C ILE A 198 -9.13 -6.62 8.81
N MET A 199 -9.70 -5.41 8.76
CA MET A 199 -10.22 -4.84 7.51
C MET A 199 -9.13 -4.67 6.46
N TRP A 200 -7.96 -4.21 6.87
CA TRP A 200 -6.80 -4.08 5.98
C TRP A 200 -6.32 -5.44 5.47
N SER A 201 -6.30 -6.47 6.32
CA SER A 201 -5.96 -7.85 5.92
C SER A 201 -6.97 -8.40 4.90
N LEU A 202 -8.27 -8.15 5.08
CA LEU A 202 -9.31 -8.55 4.11
C LEU A 202 -9.14 -7.83 2.77
N PHE A 203 -8.82 -6.53 2.80
CA PHE A 203 -8.48 -5.76 1.62
C PHE A 203 -7.30 -6.38 0.86
N MET A 204 -6.18 -6.60 1.55
CA MET A 204 -4.97 -7.15 0.94
C MET A 204 -5.17 -8.58 0.41
N ARG A 205 -5.94 -9.42 1.10
CA ARG A 205 -6.31 -10.76 0.58
C ARG A 205 -7.08 -10.69 -0.73
N ARG A 206 -7.94 -9.67 -0.90
CA ARG A 206 -8.69 -9.47 -2.14
C ARG A 206 -7.79 -8.94 -3.26
N VAL A 207 -6.83 -8.08 -2.94
CA VAL A 207 -5.75 -7.70 -3.86
C VAL A 207 -4.98 -8.93 -4.32
N GLU A 208 -4.49 -9.77 -3.40
CA GLU A 208 -3.75 -10.99 -3.73
C GLU A 208 -4.54 -11.90 -4.66
N ARG A 209 -5.83 -12.13 -4.36
CA ARG A 209 -6.69 -12.95 -5.21
C ARG A 209 -6.79 -12.40 -6.63
N MET A 210 -7.00 -11.08 -6.77
CA MET A 210 -7.02 -10.44 -8.10
C MET A 210 -5.68 -10.59 -8.82
N THR A 211 -4.55 -10.38 -8.13
CA THR A 211 -3.23 -10.56 -8.74
C THR A 211 -2.97 -12.00 -9.18
N ALA A 212 -3.40 -12.99 -8.38
CA ALA A 212 -3.26 -14.40 -8.72
C ALA A 212 -4.13 -14.79 -9.93
N GLU A 213 -5.35 -14.25 -10.04
CA GLU A 213 -6.21 -14.44 -11.21
C GLU A 213 -5.60 -13.80 -12.47
N MET A 214 -4.95 -12.64 -12.36
CA MET A 214 -4.28 -11.97 -13.48
C MET A 214 -2.95 -12.64 -13.89
N SER A 215 -2.22 -13.23 -12.94
CA SER A 215 -0.96 -13.95 -13.22
C SER A 215 -1.18 -15.36 -13.77
N GLY A 216 -2.36 -15.95 -13.54
CA GLY A 216 -2.72 -17.27 -14.07
C GLY A 216 -3.58 -17.25 -15.33
N ALA A 217 -3.90 -16.05 -15.84
CA ALA A 217 -4.60 -15.82 -17.11
C ALA A 217 -3.57 -15.69 -18.25
#